data_AF-A0AAV1C9U0-F1
#
_entry.id   AF-A0AAV1C9U0-F1
#
_cell.length_a   1.000
_cell.length_b   1.000
_cell.length_c   1.000
_cell.angle_alpha   90.00
_cell.angle_beta   90.00
_cell.angle_gamma   90.00
#
_symmetry.space_group_name_H-M   'P 1'
#
loop_
_entity.id
_entity.type
_entity.pdbx_description
1 polymer ?
#
loop_
_entity_poly.entity_id
_entity_poly.type
_entity_poly.pdbx_seq_one_letter_code
_entity_poly.pdbx_strand_id
1 'polypeptide(L)'
;MAASAPIIKPIFLSIILAISVAFFSSSPSLSQSLPVGDFQEFCGHANQAAYCIKTIDEYTAQPILKVNDQGWLQILKLKALSLLSSTITGIDNAIQVGPPTVVLDALTFCKSVAINTTISYLSPLDFTVISHDQYIKYQLESASAYTSFVYCINYFNRIFPVQNPVGVLIDQTYETLKLLLECVNIYQCKQKSSCL
;
A
#
# COMPACT_ATOMS: atom_id res chain seq x y z
N MET A 1 -20.92 -88.37 -46.38
CA MET A 1 -21.22 -86.94 -46.18
C MET A 1 -22.09 -86.85 -44.92
N ALA A 2 -21.65 -87.00 -43.66
CA ALA A 2 -20.51 -86.45 -42.91
C ALA A 2 -20.42 -84.92 -43.01
N ALA A 3 -20.50 -84.10 -41.97
CA ALA A 3 -20.76 -84.30 -40.54
C ALA A 3 -21.14 -82.93 -39.92
N SER A 4 -21.99 -82.96 -38.90
CA SER A 4 -22.23 -81.93 -37.89
C SER A 4 -21.02 -81.74 -36.97
N ALA A 5 -20.69 -80.50 -36.58
CA ALA A 5 -20.15 -80.14 -35.25
C ALA A 5 -19.95 -78.62 -35.08
N PRO A 6 -19.99 -78.11 -33.83
CA PRO A 6 -20.22 -76.71 -33.42
C PRO A 6 -18.88 -75.97 -33.19
N ILE A 7 -18.86 -74.89 -32.38
CA ILE A 7 -17.72 -74.23 -31.65
C ILE A 7 -17.62 -72.72 -32.01
N ILE A 8 -17.48 -71.72 -31.13
CA ILE A 8 -17.39 -71.52 -29.68
C ILE A 8 -17.71 -70.02 -29.44
N LYS A 9 -18.38 -69.68 -28.33
CA LYS A 9 -18.40 -68.32 -27.76
C LYS A 9 -17.08 -68.00 -27.04
N PRO A 10 -16.60 -66.75 -27.13
CA PRO A 10 -16.14 -66.02 -25.94
C PRO A 10 -16.98 -64.74 -25.82
N ILE A 11 -17.89 -64.58 -24.85
CA ILE A 11 -17.62 -64.10 -23.49
C ILE A 11 -16.33 -63.27 -23.38
N PHE A 12 -16.46 -61.98 -23.69
CA PHE A 12 -15.77 -60.89 -22.98
C PHE A 12 -16.90 -60.05 -22.37
N LEU A 13 -17.32 -60.33 -21.14
CA LEU A 13 -16.89 -59.60 -19.94
C LEU A 13 -16.40 -58.17 -20.18
N SER A 14 -17.31 -57.24 -19.85
CA SER A 14 -17.07 -56.08 -19.01
C SER A 14 -15.99 -55.08 -19.45
N ILE A 15 -16.44 -53.89 -19.88
CA ILE A 15 -16.24 -52.67 -19.08
C ILE A 15 -17.46 -51.76 -19.31
N ILE A 16 -18.06 -51.41 -18.19
CA ILE A 16 -19.21 -50.54 -18.00
C ILE A 16 -18.86 -49.13 -18.47
N LEU A 17 -19.65 -48.56 -19.38
CA LEU A 17 -19.68 -47.11 -19.59
C LEU A 17 -21.12 -46.61 -19.39
N ALA A 18 -21.56 -46.67 -18.13
CA ALA A 18 -22.70 -45.93 -17.63
C ALA A 18 -22.17 -44.88 -16.66
N ILE A 19 -21.86 -43.69 -17.18
CA ILE A 19 -21.71 -42.49 -16.35
C ILE A 19 -22.58 -41.40 -16.98
N SER A 20 -23.84 -41.42 -16.53
CA SER A 20 -24.58 -40.25 -16.07
C SER A 20 -24.35 -38.94 -16.83
N VAL A 21 -25.18 -38.70 -17.85
CA VAL A 21 -25.51 -37.33 -18.29
C VAL A 21 -26.50 -36.76 -17.28
N ALA A 22 -25.97 -36.35 -16.13
CA ALA A 22 -26.60 -35.44 -15.19
C ALA A 22 -25.51 -34.48 -14.69
N PHE A 23 -24.89 -33.76 -15.62
CA PHE A 23 -24.06 -32.61 -15.27
C PHE A 23 -24.99 -31.47 -14.83
N PHE A 24 -25.32 -31.53 -13.55
CA PHE A 24 -25.47 -30.40 -12.64
C PHE A 24 -25.55 -29.01 -13.31
N SER A 25 -26.79 -28.58 -13.51
CA SER A 25 -27.20 -27.19 -13.46
C SER A 25 -27.02 -26.65 -12.02
N SER A 26 -25.77 -26.52 -11.60
CA SER A 26 -25.39 -25.80 -10.39
C SER A 26 -23.96 -25.30 -10.59
N SER A 27 -23.84 -24.21 -11.34
CA SER A 27 -22.68 -23.34 -11.21
C SER A 27 -22.70 -22.81 -9.77
N PRO A 28 -21.75 -23.16 -8.88
CA PRO A 28 -21.49 -22.28 -7.77
C PRO A 28 -20.72 -21.11 -8.39
N SER A 29 -21.46 -20.10 -8.83
CA SER A 29 -20.95 -18.74 -8.97
C SER A 29 -20.64 -18.19 -7.58
N LEU A 30 -19.77 -18.86 -6.82
CA LEU A 30 -19.14 -18.31 -5.64
C LEU A 30 -17.93 -17.49 -6.11
N SER A 31 -18.20 -16.50 -6.95
CA SER A 31 -17.52 -15.23 -6.82
C SER A 31 -18.03 -14.65 -5.50
N GLN A 32 -17.50 -15.13 -4.37
CA GLN A 32 -17.55 -14.35 -3.14
C GLN A 32 -16.78 -13.09 -3.49
N SER A 33 -17.50 -12.05 -3.89
CA SER A 33 -17.05 -10.69 -3.66
C SER A 33 -16.81 -10.64 -2.16
N LEU A 34 -15.55 -10.80 -1.75
CA LEU A 34 -15.12 -10.33 -0.44
C LEU A 34 -15.74 -8.93 -0.32
N PRO A 35 -16.51 -8.64 0.75
CA PRO A 35 -17.02 -7.30 0.94
C PRO A 35 -15.83 -6.37 0.74
N VAL A 36 -15.97 -5.37 -0.15
CA VAL A 36 -15.01 -4.27 -0.25
C VAL A 36 -14.79 -3.86 1.20
N GLY A 37 -13.59 -4.14 1.74
CA GLY A 37 -13.31 -3.83 3.11
C GLY A 37 -13.65 -2.36 3.31
N ASP A 38 -14.32 -2.03 4.41
CA ASP A 38 -14.51 -0.62 4.69
C ASP A 38 -13.11 -0.05 5.00
N PHE A 39 -12.68 0.99 4.28
CA PHE A 39 -11.43 1.66 4.60
C PHE A 39 -11.45 2.21 6.03
N GLN A 40 -12.65 2.38 6.62
CA GLN A 40 -12.82 2.66 8.05
C GLN A 40 -12.27 1.55 8.94
N GLU A 41 -12.51 0.26 8.61
CA GLU A 41 -11.95 -0.87 9.35
C GLU A 41 -10.42 -0.91 9.20
N PHE A 42 -9.93 -0.75 7.96
CA PHE A 42 -8.49 -0.70 7.69
C PHE A 42 -7.79 0.42 8.45
N CYS A 43 -8.34 1.63 8.40
CA CYS A 43 -7.81 2.79 9.11
C CYS A 43 -8.01 2.68 10.62
N GLY A 44 -9.00 1.91 11.10
CA GLY A 44 -9.29 1.73 12.52
C GLY A 44 -8.15 1.12 13.33
N HIS A 45 -7.21 0.45 12.66
CA HIS A 45 -6.00 -0.11 13.27
C HIS A 45 -4.82 0.87 13.30
N ALA A 46 -4.90 2.02 12.62
CA ALA A 46 -3.85 3.03 12.61
C ALA A 46 -4.01 4.02 13.77
N ASN A 47 -2.88 4.57 14.26
CA ASN A 47 -2.92 5.54 15.36
C ASN A 47 -3.68 6.82 14.99
N GLN A 48 -3.75 7.15 13.70
CA GLN A 48 -4.48 8.29 13.15
C GLN A 48 -5.65 7.87 12.27
N ALA A 49 -6.50 6.97 12.77
CA ALA A 49 -7.66 6.45 12.05
C ALA A 49 -8.50 7.55 11.36
N ALA A 50 -8.83 8.63 12.07
CA ALA A 50 -9.61 9.73 11.50
C ALA A 50 -8.90 10.44 10.32
N TYR A 51 -7.59 10.65 10.41
CA TYR A 51 -6.82 11.28 9.34
C TYR A 51 -6.68 10.35 8.12
N CYS A 52 -6.50 9.05 8.36
CA CYS A 52 -6.50 8.01 7.33
C CYS A 52 -7.83 7.98 6.58
N ILE A 53 -8.95 7.88 7.31
CA ILE A 53 -10.31 7.89 6.74
C ILE A 53 -10.53 9.14 5.91
N LYS A 54 -10.26 10.32 6.48
CA LYS A 54 -10.42 11.60 5.78
C LYS A 54 -9.60 11.65 4.49
N THR A 55 -8.34 11.21 4.54
CA THR A 55 -7.44 11.24 3.37
C THR A 55 -7.95 10.35 2.23
N ILE A 56 -8.46 9.16 2.56
CA ILE A 56 -9.04 8.24 1.57
C ILE A 56 -10.37 8.78 1.06
N ASP A 57 -11.23 9.29 1.94
CA ASP A 57 -12.55 9.79 1.57
C ASP A 57 -12.50 11.06 0.71
N GLU A 58 -11.58 11.98 0.98
CA GLU A 58 -11.43 13.22 0.21
C GLU A 58 -10.70 13.01 -1.14
N TYR A 59 -10.10 11.84 -1.38
CA TYR A 59 -9.39 11.58 -2.62
C TYR A 59 -10.33 11.36 -3.80
N THR A 60 -10.34 12.27 -4.78
CA THR A 60 -11.28 12.22 -5.92
C THR A 60 -10.63 11.99 -7.28
N ALA A 61 -9.29 12.12 -7.37
CA ALA A 61 -8.59 12.08 -8.65
C ALA A 61 -8.69 10.71 -9.37
N GLN A 62 -8.69 9.61 -8.62
CA GLN A 62 -8.84 8.26 -9.16
C GLN A 62 -9.75 7.42 -8.24
N PRO A 63 -11.09 7.48 -8.41
CA PRO A 63 -12.04 6.80 -7.53
C PRO A 63 -11.83 5.28 -7.44
N ILE A 64 -11.28 4.67 -8.50
CA ILE A 64 -10.94 3.24 -8.54
C ILE A 64 -9.94 2.83 -7.45
N LEU A 65 -9.13 3.76 -6.93
CA LEU A 65 -8.21 3.48 -5.82
C LEU A 65 -8.93 3.30 -4.47
N LYS A 66 -10.22 3.60 -4.34
CA LYS A 66 -10.95 3.42 -3.08
C LYS A 66 -11.53 2.02 -2.88
N VAL A 67 -11.34 1.10 -3.83
CA VAL A 67 -12.05 -0.18 -3.84
C VAL A 67 -11.33 -1.30 -3.07
N ASN A 68 -10.07 -1.10 -2.65
CA ASN A 68 -9.29 -2.11 -1.95
C ASN A 68 -8.11 -1.51 -1.17
N ASP A 69 -7.52 -2.33 -0.27
CA ASP A 69 -6.38 -1.96 0.58
C ASP A 69 -5.18 -1.43 -0.21
N GLN A 70 -4.89 -2.02 -1.37
CA GLN A 70 -3.80 -1.58 -2.26
C GLN A 70 -3.99 -0.15 -2.76
N GLY A 71 -5.20 0.17 -3.20
CA GLY A 71 -5.57 1.50 -3.65
C GLY A 71 -5.56 2.51 -2.51
N TRP A 72 -5.95 2.13 -1.29
CA TRP A 72 -5.85 3.01 -0.11
C TRP A 72 -4.41 3.34 0.24
N LEU A 73 -3.50 2.36 0.22
CA LEU A 73 -2.07 2.58 0.38
C LEU A 73 -1.52 3.51 -0.71
N GLN A 74 -1.98 3.33 -1.96
CA GLN A 74 -1.61 4.22 -3.05
C GLN A 74 -2.07 5.66 -2.79
N ILE A 75 -3.29 5.87 -2.30
CA ILE A 75 -3.81 7.19 -1.94
C ILE A 75 -2.95 7.84 -0.85
N LEU A 76 -2.63 7.12 0.23
CA LEU A 76 -1.76 7.63 1.30
C LEU A 76 -0.36 7.99 0.80
N LYS A 77 0.23 7.16 -0.08
CA LYS A 77 1.51 7.46 -0.73
C LYS A 77 1.43 8.74 -1.57
N LEU A 78 0.38 8.89 -2.37
CA LEU A 78 0.17 10.10 -3.19
C LEU A 78 -0.01 11.34 -2.31
N LYS A 79 -0.72 11.22 -1.18
CA LYS A 79 -0.84 12.29 -0.19
C LYS A 79 0.52 12.68 0.39
N ALA A 80 1.34 11.70 0.77
CA ALA A 80 2.70 11.93 1.28
C ALA A 80 3.58 12.65 0.25
N LEU A 81 3.57 12.21 -1.02
CA LEU A 81 4.32 12.86 -2.11
C LEU A 81 3.85 14.30 -2.36
N SER A 82 2.54 14.55 -2.30
CA SER A 82 1.98 15.91 -2.43
C SER A 82 2.43 16.83 -1.29
N LEU A 83 2.46 16.33 -0.05
CA LEU A 83 2.95 17.07 1.10
C LEU A 83 4.46 17.31 1.05
N LEU A 84 5.25 16.34 0.61
CA LEU A 84 6.69 16.52 0.37
C LEU A 84 6.94 17.62 -0.64
N SER A 85 6.21 17.64 -1.75
CA SER A 85 6.29 18.71 -2.75
C SER A 85 5.92 20.07 -2.17
N SER A 86 4.83 20.15 -1.40
CA SER A 86 4.40 21.38 -0.74
C SER A 86 5.42 21.86 0.30
N THR A 87 6.07 20.94 1.01
CA THR A 87 7.15 21.23 1.97
C THR A 87 8.38 21.78 1.26
N ILE A 88 8.79 21.23 0.11
CA ILE A 88 9.87 21.80 -0.71
C ILE A 88 9.54 23.24 -1.10
N THR A 89 8.33 23.49 -1.61
CA THR A 89 7.90 24.83 -1.99
C THR A 89 7.91 25.78 -0.79
N GLY A 90 7.43 25.32 0.37
CA GLY A 90 7.50 26.09 1.61
C GLY A 90 8.93 26.44 2.01
N ILE A 91 9.86 25.48 1.90
CA ILE A 91 11.27 25.68 2.18
C ILE A 91 11.87 26.71 1.21
N ASP A 92 11.58 26.59 -0.08
CA ASP A 92 12.09 27.53 -1.09
C ASP A 92 11.63 28.96 -0.83
N ASN A 93 10.35 29.13 -0.50
CA ASN A 93 9.81 30.42 -0.11
C ASN A 93 10.48 30.95 1.17
N ALA A 94 10.71 30.09 2.16
CA ALA A 94 11.36 30.45 3.41
C ALA A 94 12.84 30.84 3.22
N ILE A 95 13.55 30.24 2.25
CA ILE A 95 14.93 30.61 1.91
C ILE A 95 14.96 31.98 1.21
N GLN A 96 14.00 32.25 0.32
CA GLN A 96 13.95 33.52 -0.44
C GLN A 96 13.76 34.75 0.46
N VAL A 97 13.11 34.62 1.62
CA VAL A 97 12.93 35.73 2.57
C VAL A 97 14.18 36.03 3.41
N GLY A 98 15.28 35.29 3.23
CA GLY A 98 16.55 35.53 3.90
C GLY A 98 16.52 35.21 5.41
N PRO A 99 16.28 33.94 5.80
CA PRO A 99 16.19 33.57 7.20
C PRO A 99 17.58 33.62 7.87
N PRO A 100 17.65 33.62 9.22
CA PRO A 100 18.93 33.55 9.94
C PRO A 100 19.76 32.34 9.48
N THR A 101 21.09 32.45 9.49
CA THR A 101 22.01 31.40 8.98
C THR A 101 21.70 30.00 9.52
N VAL A 102 21.45 29.88 10.82
CA VAL A 102 21.09 28.60 11.47
C VAL A 102 19.80 27.98 10.88
N VAL A 103 18.82 28.81 10.51
CA VAL A 103 17.57 28.37 9.88
C VAL A 103 17.79 28.03 8.41
N LEU A 104 18.60 28.82 7.70
CA LEU A 104 18.97 28.55 6.32
C LEU A 104 19.67 27.19 6.18
N ASP A 105 20.59 26.87 7.10
CA ASP A 105 21.28 25.59 7.13
C ASP A 105 20.30 24.43 7.34
N ALA A 106 19.37 24.57 8.29
CA ALA A 106 18.34 23.57 8.56
C ALA A 106 17.38 23.35 7.37
N LEU A 107 16.92 24.45 6.75
CA LEU A 107 16.08 24.42 5.55
C LEU A 107 16.81 23.72 4.39
N THR A 108 18.07 24.07 4.16
CA THR A 108 18.89 23.51 3.09
C THR A 108 19.15 22.02 3.31
N PHE A 109 19.51 21.62 4.53
CA PHE A 109 19.68 20.21 4.89
C PHE A 109 18.39 19.42 4.70
N CYS A 110 17.27 19.93 5.21
CA CYS A 110 15.98 19.26 5.10
C CYS A 110 15.58 19.06 3.63
N LYS A 111 15.68 20.10 2.80
CA LYS A 111 15.35 20.00 1.37
C LYS A 111 16.29 19.06 0.61
N SER A 112 17.59 19.30 0.71
CA SER A 112 18.58 18.64 -0.16
C SER A 112 18.80 17.17 0.18
N VAL A 113 18.79 16.83 1.48
CA VAL A 113 19.10 15.49 1.98
C VAL A 113 17.80 14.77 2.34
N ALA A 114 17.11 15.23 3.39
CA ALA A 114 16.01 14.46 3.98
C ALA A 114 14.84 14.26 3.00
N ILE A 115 14.32 15.35 2.41
CA ILE A 115 13.15 15.28 1.54
C ILE A 115 13.45 14.57 0.22
N ASN A 116 14.54 14.91 -0.46
CA ASN A 116 14.90 14.26 -1.72
C ASN A 116 15.13 12.75 -1.54
N THR A 117 15.81 12.34 -0.47
CA THR A 117 15.97 10.92 -0.15
C THR A 117 14.62 10.26 0.14
N THR A 118 13.74 10.92 0.90
CA THR A 118 12.37 10.44 1.16
C THR A 118 11.59 10.20 -0.15
N ILE A 119 11.65 11.16 -1.08
CA ILE A 119 11.02 11.05 -2.39
C ILE A 119 11.62 9.91 -3.21
N SER A 120 12.94 9.69 -3.14
CA SER A 120 13.61 8.63 -3.90
C SER A 120 13.17 7.22 -3.48
N TYR A 121 12.81 7.03 -2.20
CA TYR A 121 12.28 5.78 -1.69
C TYR A 121 10.79 5.59 -2.02
N LEU A 122 9.98 6.66 -1.95
CA LEU A 122 8.53 6.54 -2.18
C LEU A 122 8.11 6.54 -3.65
N SER A 123 8.75 7.34 -4.49
CA SER A 123 8.32 7.54 -5.89
C SER A 123 8.27 6.24 -6.70
N PRO A 124 9.22 5.30 -6.54
CA PRO A 124 9.19 4.03 -7.29
C PRO A 124 8.12 3.05 -6.81
N LEU A 125 7.50 3.27 -5.65
CA LEU A 125 6.48 2.35 -5.13
C LEU A 125 5.18 2.51 -5.90
N ASP A 126 4.60 1.40 -6.35
CA ASP A 126 3.27 1.37 -6.94
C ASP A 126 2.41 0.32 -6.24
N PHE A 127 1.61 0.77 -5.27
CA PHE A 127 0.81 -0.14 -4.45
C PHE A 127 -0.30 -0.82 -5.26
N THR A 128 -0.64 -0.33 -6.46
CA THR A 128 -1.74 -0.87 -7.28
C THR A 128 -1.42 -2.23 -7.91
N VAL A 129 -0.15 -2.62 -7.95
CA VAL A 129 0.32 -3.87 -8.56
C VAL A 129 1.13 -4.72 -7.59
N ILE A 130 0.97 -4.50 -6.28
CA ILE A 130 1.80 -5.17 -5.27
C ILE A 130 1.51 -6.68 -5.24
N SER A 131 2.51 -7.45 -5.62
CA SER A 131 2.52 -8.90 -5.45
C SER A 131 3.00 -9.27 -4.05
N HIS A 132 2.66 -10.48 -3.58
CA HIS A 132 2.98 -10.93 -2.22
C HIS A 132 4.50 -10.87 -1.90
N ASP A 133 5.34 -11.16 -2.89
CA ASP A 133 6.81 -11.12 -2.81
C ASP A 133 7.39 -9.69 -2.76
N GLN A 134 6.65 -8.69 -3.24
CA GLN A 134 7.10 -7.29 -3.23
C GLN A 134 6.81 -6.58 -1.91
N TYR A 135 5.96 -7.13 -1.05
CA TYR A 135 5.54 -6.43 0.17
C TYR A 135 6.73 -6.04 1.07
N ILE A 136 7.70 -6.94 1.27
CA ILE A 136 8.88 -6.67 2.11
C ILE A 136 9.64 -5.45 1.59
N LYS A 137 9.79 -5.34 0.27
CA LYS A 137 10.40 -4.16 -0.35
C LYS A 137 9.61 -2.90 -0.01
N TYR A 138 8.29 -2.91 -0.17
CA TYR A 138 7.45 -1.72 0.04
C TYR A 138 7.47 -1.25 1.50
N GLN A 139 7.51 -2.20 2.44
CA GLN A 139 7.72 -1.92 3.86
C GLN A 139 9.08 -1.27 4.13
N LEU A 140 10.16 -1.84 3.60
CA LEU A 140 11.52 -1.32 3.79
C LEU A 140 11.67 0.08 3.17
N GLU A 141 11.14 0.30 1.98
CA GLU A 141 11.18 1.59 1.29
C GLU A 141 10.34 2.64 2.04
N SER A 142 9.16 2.28 2.53
CA SER A 142 8.32 3.17 3.35
C SER A 142 8.99 3.51 4.69
N ALA A 143 9.64 2.53 5.32
CA ALA A 143 10.41 2.73 6.56
C ALA A 143 11.63 3.62 6.34
N SER A 144 12.32 3.44 5.21
CA SER A 144 13.47 4.25 4.80
C SER A 144 13.05 5.68 4.52
N ALA A 145 11.94 5.89 3.80
CA ALA A 145 11.35 7.20 3.58
C ALA A 145 11.02 7.92 4.89
N TYR A 146 10.30 7.25 5.80
CA TYR A 146 9.97 7.79 7.12
C TYR A 146 11.25 8.17 7.91
N THR A 147 12.23 7.27 7.96
CA THR A 147 13.49 7.50 8.70
C THR A 147 14.29 8.65 8.10
N SER A 148 14.35 8.76 6.76
CA SER A 148 15.00 9.88 6.07
C SER A 148 14.35 11.21 6.43
N PHE A 149 13.01 11.26 6.50
CA PHE A 149 12.29 12.48 6.86
C PHE A 149 12.48 12.86 8.35
N VAL A 150 12.58 11.88 9.25
CA VAL A 150 12.87 12.11 10.68
C VAL A 150 14.17 12.91 10.89
N TYR A 151 15.17 12.78 10.01
CA TYR A 151 16.37 13.61 10.09
C TYR A 151 16.07 15.10 9.93
N CYS A 152 15.11 15.49 9.09
CA CYS A 152 14.70 16.89 8.95
C CYS A 152 14.16 17.44 10.27
N ILE A 153 13.22 16.71 10.89
CA ILE A 153 12.59 17.11 12.17
C ILE A 153 13.64 17.23 13.27
N ASN A 154 14.51 16.23 13.39
CA ASN A 154 15.59 16.24 14.38
C ASN A 154 16.55 17.40 14.18
N TYR A 155 16.79 17.83 12.94
CA TYR A 155 17.63 18.99 12.66
C TYR A 155 16.96 20.29 13.14
N PHE A 156 15.67 20.47 12.87
CA PHE A 156 14.91 21.63 13.37
C PHE A 156 14.78 21.64 14.90
N ASN A 157 14.61 20.48 15.54
CA ASN A 157 14.53 20.38 17.00
C ASN A 157 15.85 20.80 17.70
N ARG A 158 17.00 20.64 17.03
CA ARG A 158 18.31 21.05 17.58
C ARG A 158 18.52 22.56 17.60
N ILE A 159 17.78 23.31 16.79
CA ILE A 159 17.92 24.76 16.68
C ILE A 159 16.87 25.53 17.51
N PHE A 160 16.14 24.83 18.39
CA PHE A 160 15.24 25.45 19.36
C PHE A 160 15.97 26.52 20.21
N PRO A 161 15.34 27.67 20.52
CA PRO A 161 13.93 28.04 20.30
C PRO A 161 13.65 28.75 18.96
N VAL A 162 14.55 28.67 17.97
CA VAL A 162 14.36 29.37 16.71
C VAL A 162 13.14 28.82 15.96
N GLN A 163 12.22 29.73 15.58
CA GLN A 163 10.97 29.35 14.95
C GLN A 163 11.22 28.73 13.57
N ASN A 164 10.62 27.56 13.33
CA ASN A 164 10.66 26.90 12.03
C ASN A 164 9.60 27.52 11.10
N PRO A 165 9.98 28.20 10.00
CA PRO A 165 9.03 28.85 9.10
C PRO A 165 8.13 27.86 8.34
N VAL A 166 8.49 26.57 8.30
CA VAL A 166 7.75 25.50 7.62
C VAL A 166 7.33 24.37 8.56
N GLY A 167 7.30 24.63 9.88
CA GLY A 167 7.05 23.61 10.91
C GLY A 167 5.76 22.82 10.67
N VAL A 168 4.65 23.52 10.36
CA VAL A 168 3.35 22.88 10.09
C VAL A 168 3.41 21.89 8.92
N LEU A 169 4.11 22.24 7.83
CA LEU A 169 4.24 21.37 6.66
C LEU A 169 5.13 20.16 6.96
N ILE A 170 6.20 20.37 7.73
CA ILE A 170 7.07 19.28 8.18
C ILE A 170 6.29 18.31 9.06
N ASP A 171 5.54 18.80 10.04
CA ASP A 171 4.76 17.96 10.96
C ASP A 171 3.67 17.18 10.20
N GLN A 172 2.94 17.83 9.29
CA GLN A 172 1.93 17.15 8.46
C GLN A 172 2.56 16.06 7.57
N THR A 173 3.72 16.34 6.98
CA THR A 173 4.44 15.37 6.15
C THR A 173 4.92 14.18 6.99
N TYR A 174 5.48 14.46 8.17
CA TYR A 174 5.91 13.44 9.12
C TYR A 174 4.79 12.50 9.51
N GLU A 175 3.65 13.05 9.96
CA GLU A 175 2.51 12.25 10.40
C GLU A 175 1.91 11.43 9.25
N THR A 176 1.92 11.97 8.02
CA THR A 176 1.45 11.23 6.83
C THR A 176 2.40 10.09 6.48
N LEU A 177 3.72 10.29 6.54
CA LEU A 177 4.70 9.23 6.29
C LEU A 177 4.63 8.12 7.34
N LYS A 178 4.44 8.51 8.60
CA LYS A 178 4.23 7.59 9.71
C LYS A 178 2.97 6.76 9.49
N LEU A 179 1.85 7.42 9.17
CA LEU A 179 0.59 6.77 8.88
C LEU A 179 0.72 5.79 7.70
N LEU A 180 1.39 6.20 6.61
CA LEU A 180 1.65 5.31 5.48
C LEU A 180 2.41 4.06 5.93
N LEU A 181 3.48 4.20 6.71
CA LEU A 181 4.24 3.06 7.23
C LEU A 181 3.40 2.14 8.12
N GLU A 182 2.57 2.71 9.01
CA GLU A 182 1.63 1.96 9.85
C GLU A 182 0.64 1.15 9.00
N CYS A 183 0.01 1.80 8.01
CA CYS A 183 -0.94 1.16 7.10
C CYS A 183 -0.29 0.08 6.24
N VAL A 184 0.95 0.30 5.78
CA VAL A 184 1.74 -0.72 5.08
C VAL A 184 1.90 -1.93 6.00
N ASN A 185 2.37 -1.75 7.23
CA ASN A 185 2.55 -2.83 8.22
C ASN A 185 1.24 -3.59 8.51
N ILE A 186 0.11 -2.89 8.66
CA ILE A 186 -1.22 -3.50 8.84
C ILE A 186 -1.56 -4.39 7.64
N TYR A 187 -1.33 -3.90 6.42
CA TYR A 187 -1.53 -4.68 5.22
C TYR A 187 -0.65 -5.93 5.18
N GLN A 188 0.63 -5.87 5.60
CA GLN A 188 1.46 -7.08 5.75
C GLN A 188 0.79 -8.12 6.63
N CYS A 189 0.26 -7.64 7.75
CA CYS A 189 -0.26 -8.47 8.78
C CYS A 189 -1.47 -9.23 8.29
N LYS A 190 -2.38 -8.58 7.55
CA LYS A 190 -3.50 -9.26 6.90
C LYS A 190 -3.06 -10.34 5.90
N GLN A 191 -1.92 -10.15 5.24
CA GLN A 191 -1.39 -11.12 4.25
C GLN A 191 -0.71 -12.33 4.90
N LYS A 192 -0.35 -12.25 6.18
CA LYS A 192 0.19 -13.38 6.94
C LYS A 192 -0.91 -13.94 7.83
N SER A 193 -1.14 -15.25 7.78
CA SER A 193 -2.08 -15.93 8.68
C SER A 193 -1.73 -15.84 10.19
N SER A 194 -0.62 -15.18 10.53
CA SER A 194 -0.02 -15.17 11.87
C SER A 194 0.10 -13.77 12.51
N CYS A 195 -0.48 -12.70 11.95
CA CYS A 195 -0.63 -11.49 12.75
C CYS A 195 -1.89 -11.62 13.61
N LEU A 196 -1.67 -11.97 14.87
CA LEU A 196 -2.61 -11.90 15.98
C LEU A 196 -2.28 -10.67 16.82
#